data_AF-A0A7V4NH04-F1
#
_entry.id   AF-A0A7V4NH04-F1
#
_cell.length_a   1.000
_cell.length_b   1.000
_cell.length_c   1.000
_cell.angle_alpha   90.00
_cell.angle_beta   90.00
_cell.angle_gamma   90.00
#
_symmetry.space_group_name_H-M   'P 1'
#
loop_
_entity.id
_entity.type
_entity.pdbx_description
1 polymer ?
#
loop_
_entity_poly.entity_id
_entity_poly.type
_entity_poly.pdbx_seq_one_letter_code
_entity_poly.pdbx_strand_id
1 'polypeptide(L)'
;MRIGIMKIVVDAMGGEKNIPDINIEGALFAVKEIDDLNIILVGPQKIVKEKLEEISKKFFLRKYLKNLTIVDAEEIVSMEEQPSKALRIKQNSSIAVGIKLIKDDLADGFVSAGNSGVIMAFALTQIGTVKNISRPAIATVLPTLNSSCVVLDVGANVDCKPSQLVELAYMGVVYSEHILGRKKPKVALLSIGTEETKGNQQVLETYKLLKQTNLN
;
A
#
# COMPACT_ATOMS: atom_id res chain seq x y z
N MET A 1 14.25 -10.58 12.48
CA MET A 1 13.58 -9.26 12.33
C MET A 1 14.64 -8.20 12.55
N ARG A 2 14.79 -7.21 11.65
CA ARG A 2 15.64 -6.06 11.92
C ARG A 2 15.11 -5.38 13.18
N ILE A 3 15.91 -5.41 14.26
CA ILE A 3 15.69 -4.63 15.47
C ILE A 3 16.30 -3.26 15.15
N GLY A 4 15.51 -2.37 14.56
CA GLY A 4 15.96 -1.07 14.11
C GLY A 4 14.77 -0.14 13.90
N ILE A 5 15.03 1.16 14.04
CA ILE A 5 14.04 2.22 13.86
C ILE A 5 13.41 2.08 12.47
N MET A 6 12.09 1.95 12.42
CA MET A 6 11.30 1.84 11.20
C MET A 6 10.97 3.25 10.69
N LYS A 7 11.18 3.50 9.40
CA LYS A 7 10.85 4.78 8.76
C LYS A 7 9.73 4.59 7.75
N ILE A 8 8.58 5.21 8.03
CA ILE A 8 7.42 5.16 7.14
C ILE A 8 7.18 6.54 6.53
N VAL A 9 7.09 6.59 5.21
CA VAL A 9 6.69 7.78 4.48
C VAL A 9 5.18 7.88 4.47
N VAL A 10 4.66 9.05 4.82
CA VAL A 10 3.23 9.37 4.74
C VAL A 10 3.07 10.53 3.78
N ASP A 11 2.31 10.29 2.71
CA ASP A 11 1.81 11.36 1.86
C ASP A 11 0.82 12.20 2.67
N ALA A 12 1.27 13.39 3.10
CA ALA A 12 0.47 14.27 3.93
C ALA A 12 -0.73 14.82 3.15
N MET A 13 -0.67 14.85 1.81
CA MET A 13 -1.64 15.50 0.94
C MET A 13 -2.62 14.53 0.26
N GLY A 14 -2.50 13.23 0.51
CA GLY A 14 -3.37 12.22 -0.08
C GLY A 14 -4.74 12.18 0.59
N GLY A 15 -5.81 12.25 -0.21
CA GLY A 15 -7.19 12.09 0.23
C GLY A 15 -8.10 13.22 -0.22
N GLU A 16 -9.37 13.18 0.21
CA GLU A 16 -10.40 14.14 -0.23
C GLU A 16 -10.71 15.21 0.82
N LYS A 17 -11.05 14.79 2.04
CA LYS A 17 -11.58 15.67 3.08
C LYS A 17 -10.58 15.84 4.22
N ASN A 18 -10.49 17.05 4.75
CA ASN A 18 -9.67 17.40 5.92
C ASN A 18 -8.18 17.06 5.76
N ILE A 19 -7.66 17.22 4.55
CA ILE A 19 -6.24 17.05 4.22
C ILE A 19 -5.52 18.40 4.37
N PRO A 20 -4.33 18.45 5.00
CA PRO A 20 -3.52 17.34 5.49
C PRO A 20 -3.81 16.90 6.93
N ASP A 21 -4.78 17.55 7.59
CA ASP A 21 -5.00 17.44 9.04
C ASP A 21 -5.16 16.00 9.52
N ILE A 22 -6.02 15.18 8.88
CA ILE A 22 -6.24 13.79 9.30
C ILE A 22 -5.01 12.89 9.11
N ASN A 23 -4.20 13.14 8.08
CA ASN A 23 -3.00 12.37 7.81
C ASN A 23 -1.90 12.70 8.83
N ILE A 24 -1.77 13.98 9.18
CA ILE A 24 -0.86 14.45 10.23
C ILE A 24 -1.30 13.95 11.61
N GLU A 25 -2.61 13.97 11.89
CA GLU A 25 -3.19 13.42 13.10
C GLU A 25 -2.87 11.93 13.23
N GLY A 26 -3.16 11.14 12.19
CA GLY A 26 -2.84 9.71 12.15
C GLY A 26 -1.36 9.43 12.33
N ALA A 27 -0.48 10.21 11.70
CA ALA A 27 0.97 10.10 11.88
C ALA A 27 1.41 10.35 13.34
N LEU A 28 0.88 11.40 13.98
CA LEU A 28 1.19 11.71 15.38
C LEU A 28 0.69 10.64 16.34
N PHE A 29 -0.49 10.07 16.10
CA PHE A 29 -1.00 8.95 16.91
C PHE A 29 -0.18 7.67 16.68
N ALA A 30 0.22 7.38 15.45
CA ALA A 30 1.02 6.20 15.14
C ALA A 30 2.38 6.22 15.86
N VAL A 31 3.13 7.34 15.81
CA VAL A 31 4.43 7.44 16.54
C VAL A 31 4.27 7.49 18.06
N LYS A 32 3.05 7.73 18.56
CA LYS A 32 2.74 7.65 19.99
C LYS A 32 2.50 6.21 20.44
N GLU A 33 1.89 5.39 19.59
CA GLU A 33 1.50 4.02 19.89
C GLU A 33 2.60 2.99 19.58
N ILE A 34 3.43 3.28 18.58
CA ILE A 34 4.44 2.35 18.08
C ILE A 34 5.82 2.87 18.45
N ASP A 35 6.48 2.16 19.37
CA ASP A 35 7.88 2.40 19.70
C ASP A 35 8.77 2.17 18.47
N ASP A 36 9.87 2.91 18.38
CA ASP A 36 10.83 2.85 17.27
C ASP A 36 10.26 3.16 15.87
N LEU A 37 9.09 3.79 15.78
CA LEU A 37 8.54 4.34 14.53
C LEU A 37 8.96 5.79 14.33
N ASN A 38 9.50 6.08 13.15
CA ASN A 38 9.68 7.42 12.62
C ASN A 38 8.83 7.61 11.36
N ILE A 39 8.23 8.79 11.22
CA ILE A 39 7.41 9.14 10.05
C ILE A 39 8.05 10.28 9.27
N ILE A 40 8.05 10.15 7.95
CA ILE A 40 8.41 11.21 7.01
C ILE A 40 7.12 11.72 6.36
N LEU A 41 6.68 12.92 6.76
CA LEU A 41 5.54 13.60 6.15
C LEU A 41 5.99 14.28 4.86
N VAL A 42 5.37 13.94 3.74
CA VAL A 42 5.71 14.52 2.43
C VAL A 42 4.57 15.39 1.92
N GLY A 43 4.88 16.63 1.55
CA GLY A 43 3.92 17.60 1.01
C GLY A 43 4.46 19.02 1.10
N PRO A 44 3.65 20.05 0.75
CA PRO A 44 4.11 21.44 0.77
C PRO A 44 4.53 21.84 2.19
N GLN A 45 5.82 22.05 2.39
CA GLN A 45 6.45 22.10 3.71
C GLN A 45 5.82 23.15 4.63
N LYS A 46 5.45 24.32 4.07
CA LYS A 46 4.79 25.39 4.83
C LYS A 46 3.45 24.93 5.41
N ILE A 47 2.60 24.31 4.58
CA ILE A 47 1.27 23.84 4.97
C ILE A 47 1.40 22.71 6.00
N VAL A 48 2.25 21.72 5.72
CA VAL A 48 2.45 20.57 6.60
C VAL A 48 3.01 21.00 7.95
N LYS A 49 3.98 21.91 7.98
CA LYS A 49 4.59 22.40 9.23
C LYS A 49 3.58 23.16 10.09
N GLU A 50 2.81 24.08 9.50
CA GLU A 50 1.79 24.84 10.20
C GLU A 50 0.75 23.92 10.85
N LYS A 51 0.23 22.95 10.07
CA LYS A 51 -0.75 21.98 10.55
C LYS A 51 -0.19 21.02 11.59
N LEU A 52 1.05 20.57 11.44
CA LEU A 52 1.73 19.76 12.44
C LEU A 52 1.85 20.48 13.79
N GLU A 53 2.18 21.77 13.79
CA GLU A 53 2.24 22.57 15.00
C GLU A 53 0.85 22.77 15.64
N GLU A 54 -0.17 23.03 14.85
CA GLU A 54 -1.56 23.19 15.31
C GLU A 54 -2.07 21.89 15.98
N ILE A 55 -1.98 20.77 15.27
CA ILE A 55 -2.53 19.47 15.68
C ILE A 55 -1.76 18.91 16.87
N SER A 56 -0.43 19.01 16.86
CA SER A 56 0.38 18.55 18.00
C SER A 56 0.10 19.32 19.29
N LYS A 57 -0.30 20.60 19.20
CA LYS A 57 -0.80 21.39 20.34
C LYS A 57 -2.18 20.91 20.78
N LYS A 58 -3.11 20.82 19.84
CA LYS A 58 -4.51 20.42 20.07
C LYS A 58 -4.62 19.09 20.83
N PHE A 59 -3.80 18.11 20.47
CA PHE A 59 -3.84 16.76 21.07
C PHE A 59 -2.76 16.49 22.12
N PHE A 60 -1.99 17.52 22.54
CA PHE A 60 -0.88 17.38 23.51
C PHE A 60 0.21 16.37 23.08
N LEU A 61 0.51 16.30 21.78
CA LEU A 61 1.44 15.34 21.17
C LEU A 61 2.81 15.93 20.83
N ARG A 62 3.13 17.16 21.25
CA ARG A 62 4.41 17.84 20.93
C ARG A 62 5.67 17.00 21.24
N LYS A 63 5.66 16.18 22.28
CA LYS A 63 6.82 15.33 22.66
C LYS A 63 7.18 14.28 21.60
N TYR A 64 6.25 13.97 20.69
CA TYR A 64 6.43 13.01 19.61
C TYR A 64 6.96 13.65 18.32
N LEU A 65 7.07 14.98 18.24
CA LEU A 65 7.58 15.67 17.05
C LEU A 65 9.00 15.24 16.65
N LYS A 66 9.81 14.77 17.61
CA LYS A 66 11.15 14.23 17.36
C LYS A 66 11.15 12.98 16.45
N ASN A 67 10.02 12.29 16.34
CA ASN A 67 9.83 11.10 15.52
C ASN A 67 9.26 11.44 14.14
N LEU A 68 8.99 12.72 13.86
CA LEU A 68 8.49 13.17 12.57
C LEU A 68 9.52 14.04 11.87
N THR A 69 9.63 13.86 10.56
CA THR A 69 10.39 14.72 9.65
C THR A 69 9.48 15.17 8.52
N ILE A 70 9.74 16.36 7.97
CA ILE A 70 8.98 16.89 6.84
C ILE A 70 9.92 16.93 5.63
N VAL A 71 9.47 16.36 4.52
CA VAL A 71 10.13 16.47 3.21
C VAL A 71 9.22 17.30 2.30
N ASP A 72 9.78 18.34 1.72
CA ASP A 72 9.03 19.23 0.85
C ASP A 72 8.67 18.56 -0.48
N ALA A 73 7.44 18.77 -0.91
CA ALA A 73 6.93 18.41 -2.22
C ALA A 73 5.82 19.40 -2.59
N GLU A 74 6.08 20.28 -3.54
CA GLU A 74 5.19 21.42 -3.82
C GLU A 74 3.91 20.99 -4.56
N GLU A 75 3.94 19.87 -5.27
CA GLU A 75 2.82 19.44 -6.09
C GLU A 75 1.88 18.50 -5.34
N ILE A 76 0.59 18.65 -5.61
CA ILE A 76 -0.45 17.75 -5.12
C ILE A 76 -1.10 17.07 -6.33
N VAL A 77 -1.39 15.77 -6.17
CA VAL A 77 -2.15 14.96 -7.12
C VAL A 77 -3.61 14.97 -6.67
N SER A 78 -4.53 15.35 -7.55
CA SER A 78 -5.98 15.30 -7.23
C SER A 78 -6.53 13.88 -7.39
N MET A 79 -7.65 13.60 -6.72
CA MET A 79 -8.28 12.27 -6.77
C MET A 79 -8.80 11.91 -8.16
N GLU A 80 -9.08 12.89 -9.00
CA GLU A 80 -9.55 12.74 -10.38
C GLU A 80 -8.41 12.73 -11.41
N GLU A 81 -7.16 12.89 -10.96
CA GLU A 81 -6.03 12.99 -11.87
C GLU A 81 -5.73 11.64 -12.54
N GLN A 82 -5.57 11.67 -13.87
CA GLN A 82 -5.25 10.47 -14.63
C GLN A 82 -3.82 10.01 -14.32
N PRO A 83 -3.60 8.71 -14.01
CA PRO A 83 -2.27 8.19 -13.66
C PRO A 83 -1.18 8.49 -14.68
N SER A 84 -1.47 8.36 -15.97
CA SER A 84 -0.53 8.65 -17.05
C SER A 84 -0.11 10.11 -17.12
N LYS A 85 -1.05 11.04 -16.84
CA LYS A 85 -0.78 12.47 -16.80
C LYS A 85 0.07 12.82 -15.58
N ALA A 86 -0.33 12.35 -14.40
CA ALA A 86 0.41 12.56 -13.16
C ALA A 86 1.85 12.03 -13.28
N LEU A 87 2.03 10.81 -13.79
CA LEU A 87 3.35 10.25 -14.06
C LEU A 87 4.22 11.12 -14.95
N ARG A 88 3.65 11.88 -15.90
CA ARG A 88 4.45 12.70 -16.80
C ARG A 88 4.83 14.05 -16.20
N ILE A 89 3.93 14.66 -15.43
CA ILE A 89 4.07 16.07 -15.04
C ILE A 89 4.28 16.28 -13.54
N LYS A 90 3.80 15.38 -12.67
CA LYS A 90 3.77 15.52 -11.21
C LYS A 90 4.99 14.91 -10.52
N GLN A 91 6.18 15.15 -11.07
CA GLN A 91 7.43 14.55 -10.58
C GLN A 91 7.86 15.10 -9.22
N ASN A 92 7.33 16.26 -8.80
CA ASN A 92 7.56 16.85 -7.48
C ASN A 92 6.33 16.75 -6.58
N SER A 93 5.46 15.76 -6.82
CA SER A 93 4.31 15.50 -5.96
C SER A 93 4.67 14.75 -4.70
N SER A 94 3.86 14.89 -3.65
CA SER A 94 4.05 14.15 -2.40
C SER A 94 4.12 12.62 -2.61
N ILE A 95 3.33 12.09 -3.56
CA ILE A 95 3.39 10.68 -3.98
C ILE A 95 4.73 10.37 -4.67
N ALA A 96 5.13 11.15 -5.67
CA ALA A 96 6.35 10.90 -6.45
C ALA A 96 7.62 11.00 -5.58
N VAL A 97 7.69 12.03 -4.74
CA VAL A 97 8.80 12.24 -3.81
C VAL A 97 8.80 11.17 -2.73
N GLY A 98 7.64 10.81 -2.18
CA GLY A 98 7.54 9.80 -1.14
C GLY A 98 7.95 8.41 -1.61
N ILE A 99 7.54 8.00 -2.81
CA ILE A 99 7.96 6.73 -3.43
C ILE A 99 9.45 6.75 -3.76
N LYS A 100 10.00 7.90 -4.16
CA LYS A 100 11.44 8.05 -4.40
C LYS A 100 12.26 7.82 -3.14
N LEU A 101 11.79 8.26 -1.97
CA LEU A 101 12.46 7.96 -0.70
C LEU A 101 12.57 6.45 -0.42
N ILE A 102 11.59 5.66 -0.84
CA ILE A 102 11.66 4.19 -0.76
C ILE A 102 12.69 3.64 -1.74
N LYS A 103 12.64 4.12 -2.99
CA LYS A 103 13.59 3.71 -4.03
C LYS A 103 15.05 3.97 -3.63
N ASP A 104 15.30 5.09 -2.95
CA ASP A 104 16.63 5.54 -2.54
C ASP A 104 17.06 4.93 -1.17
N ASP A 105 16.34 3.91 -0.67
CA ASP A 105 16.59 3.22 0.60
C ASP A 105 16.60 4.16 1.83
N LEU A 106 15.87 5.29 1.76
CA LEU A 106 15.76 6.27 2.85
C LEU A 106 14.59 5.99 3.80
N ALA A 107 13.66 5.11 3.42
CA ALA A 107 12.53 4.67 4.23
C ALA A 107 12.07 3.24 3.85
N ASP A 108 11.34 2.60 4.76
CA ASP A 108 10.97 1.18 4.70
C ASP A 108 9.57 0.92 4.11
N GLY A 109 8.71 1.94 4.10
CA GLY A 109 7.34 1.81 3.57
C GLY A 109 6.70 3.16 3.27
N PHE A 110 5.66 3.14 2.43
CA PHE A 110 4.91 4.33 2.01
C PHE A 110 3.42 4.12 2.23
N VAL A 111 2.74 5.15 2.76
CA VAL A 111 1.30 5.16 3.02
C VAL A 111 0.69 6.43 2.43
N SER A 112 -0.41 6.28 1.70
CA SER A 112 -1.17 7.40 1.16
C SER A 112 -2.66 7.03 1.07
N ALA A 113 -3.52 8.01 1.36
CA ALA A 113 -4.95 7.96 1.08
C ALA A 113 -5.31 8.64 -0.26
N GLY A 114 -4.30 8.96 -1.08
CA GLY A 114 -4.45 9.61 -2.38
C GLY A 114 -4.90 8.66 -3.50
N ASN A 115 -4.78 9.14 -4.73
CA ASN A 115 -5.24 8.40 -5.91
C ASN A 115 -4.47 7.06 -6.08
N SER A 116 -5.14 5.93 -5.84
CA SER A 116 -4.57 4.58 -5.91
C SER A 116 -3.90 4.27 -7.25
N GLY A 117 -4.49 4.73 -8.36
CA GLY A 117 -3.93 4.54 -9.69
C GLY A 117 -2.61 5.28 -9.88
N VAL A 118 -2.51 6.51 -9.38
CA VAL A 118 -1.29 7.32 -9.43
C VAL A 118 -0.21 6.72 -8.52
N ILE A 119 -0.56 6.30 -7.30
CA ILE A 119 0.34 5.62 -6.37
C ILE A 119 0.94 4.37 -7.03
N MET A 120 0.08 3.50 -7.58
CA MET A 120 0.51 2.28 -8.27
C MET A 120 1.41 2.60 -9.47
N ALA A 121 1.07 3.61 -10.25
CA ALA A 121 1.82 4.01 -11.44
C ALA A 121 3.25 4.49 -11.08
N PHE A 122 3.39 5.34 -10.05
CA PHE A 122 4.69 5.78 -9.57
C PHE A 122 5.48 4.63 -8.92
N ALA A 123 4.85 3.80 -8.10
CA ALA A 123 5.51 2.67 -7.44
C ALA A 123 6.09 1.69 -8.47
N LEU A 124 5.32 1.35 -9.51
CA LEU A 124 5.80 0.47 -10.58
C LEU A 124 6.93 1.07 -11.40
N THR A 125 6.87 2.37 -11.68
CA THR A 125 7.87 3.04 -12.51
C THR A 125 9.18 3.29 -11.75
N GLN A 126 9.10 3.59 -10.45
CA GLN A 126 10.26 3.95 -9.64
C GLN A 126 10.90 2.75 -8.94
N ILE A 127 10.09 1.86 -8.34
CA ILE A 127 10.54 0.73 -7.51
C ILE A 127 10.45 -0.59 -8.30
N GLY A 128 9.37 -0.77 -9.07
CA GLY A 128 9.13 -2.01 -9.82
C GLY A 128 8.49 -3.11 -8.98
N THR A 129 8.47 -4.33 -9.53
CA THR A 129 7.94 -5.52 -8.85
C THR A 129 9.05 -6.36 -8.23
N VAL A 130 8.68 -7.17 -7.24
CA VAL A 130 9.58 -8.21 -6.71
C VAL A 130 9.89 -9.23 -7.82
N LYS A 131 11.09 -9.82 -7.77
CA LYS A 131 11.51 -10.86 -8.71
C LYS A 131 10.44 -11.96 -8.85
N ASN A 132 10.15 -12.33 -10.11
CA ASN A 132 9.16 -13.33 -10.50
C ASN A 132 7.69 -12.95 -10.26
N ILE A 133 7.40 -11.72 -9.84
CA ILE A 133 6.05 -11.16 -9.85
C ILE A 133 5.92 -10.26 -11.07
N SER A 134 5.01 -10.61 -11.97
CA SER A 134 4.83 -9.90 -13.23
C SER A 134 4.05 -8.60 -13.06
N ARG A 135 3.10 -8.55 -12.11
CA ARG A 135 2.25 -7.40 -11.83
C ARG A 135 1.93 -7.31 -10.34
N PRO A 136 1.78 -6.09 -9.79
CA PRO A 136 1.30 -5.93 -8.42
C PRO A 136 -0.18 -6.29 -8.34
N ALA A 137 -0.69 -6.42 -7.11
CA ALA A 137 -2.11 -6.57 -6.84
C ALA A 137 -2.53 -5.68 -5.67
N ILE A 138 -3.80 -5.31 -5.64
CA ILE A 138 -4.41 -4.73 -4.45
C ILE A 138 -4.90 -5.88 -3.58
N ALA A 139 -4.44 -5.91 -2.33
CA ALA A 139 -4.84 -6.89 -1.33
C ALA A 139 -5.85 -6.25 -0.37
N THR A 140 -6.97 -6.91 -0.13
CA THR A 140 -7.92 -6.51 0.91
C THR A 140 -8.16 -7.67 1.86
N VAL A 141 -8.08 -7.38 3.17
CA VAL A 141 -8.48 -8.33 4.21
C VAL A 141 -9.98 -8.17 4.46
N LEU A 142 -10.74 -9.22 4.19
CA LEU A 142 -12.17 -9.27 4.46
C LEU A 142 -12.45 -10.06 5.74
N PRO A 143 -13.40 -9.60 6.56
CA PRO A 143 -13.89 -10.38 7.69
C PRO A 143 -14.71 -11.58 7.19
N THR A 144 -14.68 -12.66 7.96
CA THR A 144 -15.53 -13.85 7.78
C THR A 144 -16.20 -14.16 9.11
N LEU A 145 -17.19 -15.07 9.13
CA LEU A 145 -17.93 -15.40 10.36
C LEU A 145 -17.04 -15.74 11.57
N ASN A 146 -15.89 -16.39 11.34
CA ASN A 146 -15.01 -16.88 12.40
C ASN A 146 -13.56 -16.38 12.29
N SER A 147 -13.24 -15.53 11.31
CA SER A 147 -11.84 -15.27 10.92
C SER A 147 -11.73 -14.09 9.93
N SER A 148 -10.63 -14.03 9.18
CA SER A 148 -10.44 -13.15 8.04
C SER A 148 -9.81 -13.91 6.86
N CYS A 149 -10.02 -13.40 5.65
CA CYS A 149 -9.31 -13.85 4.45
C CYS A 149 -8.70 -12.66 3.72
N VAL A 150 -7.59 -12.88 3.03
CA VAL A 150 -7.03 -11.89 2.10
C VAL A 150 -7.54 -12.21 0.70
N VAL A 151 -8.05 -11.19 0.00
CA VAL A 151 -8.51 -11.28 -1.38
C VAL A 151 -7.55 -10.49 -2.26
N LEU A 152 -7.11 -11.14 -3.34
CA LEU A 152 -6.21 -10.63 -4.35
C LEU A 152 -6.70 -11.14 -5.72
N ASP A 153 -6.82 -10.33 -6.76
CA ASP A 153 -6.70 -8.86 -6.84
C ASP A 153 -8.08 -8.20 -6.71
N VAL A 154 -8.14 -7.01 -6.11
CA VAL A 154 -9.38 -6.21 -5.97
C VAL A 154 -9.37 -4.88 -6.72
N GLY A 155 -8.39 -4.64 -7.60
CA GLY A 155 -8.47 -3.48 -8.50
C GLY A 155 -7.17 -2.98 -9.14
N ALA A 156 -6.03 -3.65 -8.97
CA ALA A 156 -4.81 -3.25 -9.68
C ALA A 156 -4.88 -3.62 -11.17
N ASN A 157 -5.48 -4.77 -11.48
CA ASN A 157 -5.51 -5.37 -12.81
C ASN A 157 -6.95 -5.60 -13.24
N VAL A 158 -7.27 -5.13 -14.45
CA VAL A 158 -8.56 -5.42 -15.10
C VAL A 158 -8.61 -6.89 -15.54
N ASP A 159 -7.53 -7.36 -16.16
CA ASP A 159 -7.38 -8.74 -16.64
C ASP A 159 -6.10 -9.35 -16.10
N CYS A 160 -6.19 -10.59 -15.61
CA CYS A 160 -5.05 -11.40 -15.21
C CYS A 160 -4.93 -12.63 -16.12
N LYS A 161 -3.73 -12.97 -16.57
CA LYS A 161 -3.49 -14.29 -17.16
C LYS A 161 -3.57 -15.36 -16.06
N PRO A 162 -3.87 -16.62 -16.40
CA PRO A 162 -3.87 -17.71 -15.42
C PRO A 162 -2.60 -17.82 -14.58
N SER A 163 -1.43 -17.64 -15.22
CA SER A 163 -0.14 -17.63 -14.51
C SER A 163 -0.03 -16.49 -13.48
N GLN A 164 -0.66 -15.35 -13.75
CA GLN A 164 -0.65 -14.21 -12.83
C GLN A 164 -1.53 -14.48 -11.62
N LEU A 165 -2.68 -15.15 -11.79
CA LEU A 165 -3.49 -15.58 -10.65
C LEU A 165 -2.73 -16.56 -9.74
N VAL A 166 -1.83 -17.38 -10.30
CA VAL A 166 -0.92 -18.21 -9.50
C VAL A 166 0.10 -17.35 -8.74
N GLU A 167 0.68 -16.33 -9.37
CA GLU A 167 1.56 -15.35 -8.68
C GLU A 167 0.82 -14.67 -7.52
N LEU A 168 -0.45 -14.27 -7.72
CA LEU A 168 -1.28 -13.68 -6.67
C LEU A 168 -1.54 -14.66 -5.51
N ALA A 169 -1.72 -15.95 -5.81
CA ALA A 169 -1.87 -16.97 -4.78
C ALA A 169 -0.62 -17.08 -3.90
N TYR A 170 0.58 -17.06 -4.49
CA TYR A 170 1.83 -17.03 -3.72
C TYR A 170 1.93 -15.77 -2.85
N MET A 171 1.63 -14.60 -3.40
CA MET A 171 1.62 -13.34 -2.63
C MET A 171 0.62 -13.40 -1.46
N GLY A 172 -0.57 -13.95 -1.70
CA GLY A 172 -1.61 -14.11 -0.68
C GLY A 172 -1.21 -15.08 0.44
N VAL A 173 -0.51 -16.17 0.12
CA VAL A 173 0.03 -17.09 1.13
C VAL A 173 1.06 -16.38 2.01
N VAL A 174 2.04 -15.70 1.41
CA VAL A 174 3.07 -14.95 2.17
C VAL A 174 2.41 -13.89 3.08
N TYR A 175 1.46 -13.13 2.56
CA TYR A 175 0.72 -12.14 3.36
C TYR A 175 -0.05 -12.81 4.51
N SER A 176 -0.74 -13.91 4.24
CA SER A 176 -1.54 -14.62 5.24
C SER A 176 -0.68 -15.26 6.34
N GLU A 177 0.50 -15.76 6.00
CA GLU A 177 1.46 -16.30 6.97
C GLU A 177 2.03 -15.20 7.87
N HIS A 178 2.54 -14.13 7.27
CA HIS A 178 3.31 -13.13 7.99
C HIS A 178 2.47 -12.04 8.66
N ILE A 179 1.33 -11.66 8.05
CA ILE A 179 0.48 -10.57 8.55
C ILE A 179 -0.75 -11.12 9.28
N LEU A 180 -1.40 -12.17 8.75
CA LEU A 180 -2.57 -12.78 9.40
C LEU A 180 -2.22 -13.93 10.36
N GLY A 181 -0.94 -14.30 10.48
CA GLY A 181 -0.45 -15.31 11.41
C GLY A 181 -0.91 -16.74 11.09
N ARG A 182 -1.30 -17.04 9.85
CA ARG A 182 -1.83 -18.34 9.45
C ARG A 182 -0.69 -19.29 9.05
N LYS A 183 -0.34 -20.26 9.90
CA LYS A 183 0.77 -21.22 9.63
C LYS A 183 0.60 -22.08 8.37
N LYS A 184 -0.63 -22.29 7.92
CA LYS A 184 -0.96 -23.06 6.70
C LYS A 184 -2.15 -22.38 6.02
N PRO A 185 -1.95 -21.25 5.33
CA PRO A 185 -3.05 -20.56 4.65
C PRO A 185 -3.64 -21.47 3.59
N LYS A 186 -4.97 -21.50 3.50
CA LYS A 186 -5.65 -22.16 2.38
C LYS A 186 -5.79 -21.18 1.23
N VAL A 187 -5.51 -21.64 0.02
CA VAL A 187 -5.72 -20.88 -1.22
C VAL A 187 -7.05 -21.32 -1.82
N ALA A 188 -7.87 -20.35 -2.24
CA ALA A 188 -9.12 -20.61 -2.93
C ALA A 188 -9.17 -19.76 -4.20
N LEU A 189 -9.61 -20.37 -5.30
CA LEU A 189 -9.88 -19.69 -6.56
C LEU A 189 -11.37 -19.37 -6.65
N LEU A 190 -11.72 -18.09 -6.73
CA LEU A 190 -13.11 -17.67 -6.84
C LEU A 190 -13.69 -18.10 -8.20
N SER A 191 -14.82 -18.80 -8.17
CA SER A 191 -15.53 -19.29 -9.35
C SER A 191 -17.04 -19.26 -9.12
N ILE A 192 -17.80 -19.60 -10.17
CA ILE A 192 -19.26 -19.70 -10.17
C ILE A 192 -19.79 -21.00 -9.55
N GLY A 193 -18.91 -21.92 -9.13
CA GLY A 193 -19.25 -23.22 -8.55
C GLY A 193 -18.03 -23.89 -7.91
N THR A 194 -18.26 -24.98 -7.19
CA THR A 194 -17.22 -25.73 -6.46
C THR A 194 -16.54 -26.81 -7.30
N GLU A 195 -17.17 -27.22 -8.39
CA GLU A 195 -16.69 -28.27 -9.28
C GLU A 195 -15.53 -27.79 -10.14
N GLU A 196 -14.55 -28.66 -10.42
CA GLU A 196 -13.33 -28.31 -11.17
C GLU A 196 -13.59 -27.81 -12.61
N THR A 197 -14.77 -28.10 -13.13
CA THR A 197 -15.22 -27.73 -14.48
C THR A 197 -16.00 -26.42 -14.53
N LYS A 198 -16.22 -25.75 -13.39
CA LYS A 198 -16.96 -24.49 -13.31
C LYS A 198 -16.03 -23.29 -13.37
N GLY A 199 -16.40 -22.32 -14.20
CA GLY A 199 -15.68 -21.07 -14.39
C GLY A 199 -15.52 -20.71 -15.86
N ASN A 200 -14.99 -19.53 -16.12
CA ASN A 200 -14.54 -19.16 -17.46
C ASN A 200 -13.19 -19.84 -17.78
N GLN A 201 -12.69 -19.67 -19.00
CA GLN A 201 -11.42 -20.26 -19.43
C GLN A 201 -10.24 -19.88 -18.51
N GLN A 202 -10.18 -18.62 -18.07
CA GLN A 202 -9.14 -18.13 -17.16
C GLN A 202 -9.15 -18.91 -15.83
N VAL A 203 -10.30 -19.10 -15.22
CA VAL A 203 -10.46 -19.87 -13.97
C VAL A 203 -10.06 -21.34 -14.18
N LEU A 204 -10.54 -21.98 -15.24
CA LEU A 204 -10.24 -23.38 -15.53
C LEU A 204 -8.74 -23.62 -15.77
N GLU A 205 -8.07 -22.73 -16.49
CA GLU A 205 -6.64 -22.80 -16.71
C GLU A 205 -5.84 -22.51 -15.44
N THR A 206 -6.28 -21.53 -14.64
CA THR A 206 -5.66 -21.20 -13.35
C THR A 206 -5.74 -22.38 -12.40
N TYR A 207 -6.89 -23.05 -12.33
CA TYR A 207 -7.09 -24.22 -11.49
C TYR A 207 -6.11 -25.35 -11.85
N LYS A 208 -5.91 -25.62 -13.14
CA LYS A 208 -4.92 -26.60 -13.62
C LYS A 208 -3.49 -26.23 -13.19
N LEU A 209 -3.13 -24.96 -13.27
CA LEU A 209 -1.81 -24.48 -12.87
C LEU A 209 -1.62 -24.56 -11.35
N LEU A 210 -2.61 -24.16 -10.55
CA LEU A 210 -2.57 -24.23 -9.08
C LEU A 210 -2.33 -25.67 -8.60
N LYS A 211 -2.99 -26.66 -9.23
CA LYS A 211 -2.75 -28.09 -8.95
C LYS A 211 -1.33 -28.57 -9.16
N GLN A 212 -0.53 -27.85 -9.96
CA GLN A 212 0.87 -28.17 -10.23
C GLN A 212 1.82 -27.45 -9.25
N THR A 213 1.30 -26.60 -8.38
CA THR A 213 2.07 -25.90 -7.35
C THR A 213 2.11 -26.68 -6.04
N ASN A 214 2.88 -26.17 -5.07
CA ASN A 214 2.85 -26.63 -3.68
C ASN A 214 1.89 -25.81 -2.80
N LEU A 215 1.05 -24.96 -3.40
CA LEU A 215 0.08 -24.12 -2.69
C LEU A 215 -1.21 -24.91 -2.40
N ASN A 216 -1.13 -25.82 -1.42
CA ASN A 216 -2.17 -26.76 -0.97
C ASN A 216 -2.71 -27.72 -2.04
#